data_AF-A0A3C0KA26-F1
#
_entry.id   AF-A0A3C0KA26-F1
#
_cell.length_a   1.000
_cell.length_b   1.000
_cell.length_c   1.000
_cell.angle_alpha   90.00
_cell.angle_beta   90.00
_cell.angle_gamma   90.00
#
_symmetry.space_group_name_H-M   'P 1'
#
loop_
_entity.id
_entity.type
_entity.pdbx_description
1 polymer ?
#
loop_
_entity_poly.entity_id
_entity_poly.type
_entity_poly.pdbx_seq_one_letter_code
_entity_poly.pdbx_strand_id
1 'polypeptide(L)'
;PGRASGYRLRRSVREDHFCTAEVAAFCLALAGEAHAGELLATWLDVFSTHYLDAKRHLRPSRDTEADRRLRSLVQAPALPA
;
A
#
# COMPACT_ATOMS: atom_id res chain seq x y z
N PRO A 1 8.10 15.69 7.23
CA PRO A 1 8.51 14.88 8.41
C PRO A 1 7.50 13.75 8.68
N GLY A 2 7.99 12.51 8.83
CA GLY A 2 7.34 11.43 9.59
C GLY A 2 6.14 10.72 8.98
N ARG A 3 6.27 10.06 7.82
CA ARG A 3 5.32 9.00 7.45
C ARG A 3 5.84 7.69 8.06
N ALA A 4 5.13 7.13 9.04
CA ALA A 4 5.46 5.81 9.57
C ALA A 4 5.21 4.73 8.50
N SER A 5 5.99 3.65 8.54
CA SER A 5 5.75 2.48 7.69
C SER A 5 4.38 1.87 7.99
N GLY A 6 3.58 1.64 6.94
CA GLY A 6 2.33 0.89 6.98
C GLY A 6 2.53 -0.63 6.86
N TYR A 7 3.78 -1.08 6.68
CA TYR A 7 4.09 -2.48 6.46
C TYR A 7 4.07 -3.31 7.75
N ARG A 8 2.97 -4.06 7.94
CA ARG A 8 2.67 -4.76 9.20
C ARG A 8 3.21 -6.19 9.31
N LEU A 9 3.93 -6.69 8.29
CA LEU A 9 4.34 -8.10 8.25
C LEU A 9 5.61 -8.39 9.05
N ARG A 10 6.44 -7.37 9.27
CA ARG A 10 7.60 -7.43 10.16
C ARG A 10 7.37 -6.55 11.37
N ARG A 11 8.04 -6.89 12.47
CA ARG A 11 8.11 -6.00 13.64
C ARG A 11 9.24 -5.01 13.36
N SER A 12 8.90 -3.79 12.95
CA SER A 12 9.91 -2.75 12.72
C SER A 12 10.31 -2.12 14.06
N VAL A 13 11.61 -2.01 14.31
CA VAL A 13 12.15 -1.37 15.53
C VAL A 13 12.17 0.16 15.39
N ARG A 14 12.06 0.67 14.16
CA ARG A 14 12.03 2.10 13.84
C ARG A 14 10.94 2.42 12.83
N GLU A 15 10.31 3.59 12.96
CA GLU A 15 9.18 4.00 12.11
C GLU A 15 9.63 4.41 10.69
N ASP A 16 10.93 4.68 10.49
CA ASP A 16 11.57 5.06 9.22
C ASP A 16 12.05 3.85 8.38
N HIS A 17 11.81 2.63 8.86
CA HIS A 17 12.18 1.40 8.16
C HIS A 17 11.08 0.99 7.20
N PHE A 18 11.11 1.59 6.02
CA PHE A 18 10.21 1.27 4.92
C PHE A 18 10.57 -0.08 4.27
N CYS A 19 9.57 -0.79 3.75
CA CYS A 19 9.80 -1.95 2.88
C CYS A 19 10.07 -1.52 1.44
N THR A 20 10.50 -2.44 0.58
CA THR A 20 10.80 -2.16 -0.84
C THR A 20 9.63 -1.52 -1.57
N ALA A 21 8.40 -1.96 -1.32
CA ALA A 21 7.20 -1.41 -1.96
C ALA A 21 6.90 0.03 -1.52
N GLU A 22 7.13 0.37 -0.25
CA GLU A 22 6.95 1.74 0.26
C GLU A 22 7.99 2.69 -0.35
N VAL A 23 9.26 2.27 -0.40
CA VAL A 23 10.32 3.04 -1.06
C VAL A 23 10.00 3.23 -2.53
N ALA A 24 9.54 2.19 -3.23
CA ALA A 24 9.14 2.29 -4.63
C ALA A 24 7.97 3.27 -4.83
N ALA A 25 6.97 3.26 -3.95
CA ALA A 25 5.87 4.22 -4.00
C ALA A 25 6.35 5.68 -3.82
N PHE A 26 7.33 5.91 -2.95
CA PHE A 26 7.96 7.23 -2.81
C PHE A 26 8.77 7.62 -4.05
N CYS A 27 9.53 6.70 -4.63
CA CYS A 27 10.27 6.94 -5.87
C CYS A 27 9.34 7.31 -7.03
N LEU A 28 8.19 6.64 -7.16
CA LEU A 28 7.19 6.96 -8.18
C LEU A 28 6.65 8.39 -8.02
N ALA A 29 6.29 8.78 -6.79
CA ALA A 29 5.84 10.14 -6.51
C ALA A 29 6.92 11.19 -6.83
N LEU A 30 8.20 10.92 -6.49
CA LEU A 30 9.32 11.80 -6.82
C LEU A 30 9.60 11.89 -8.32
N ALA A 31 9.26 10.84 -9.08
CA ALA A 31 9.37 10.80 -10.53
C ALA A 31 8.19 11.47 -11.26
N GLY A 32 7.23 12.07 -10.54
CA GLY A 32 6.01 12.65 -11.13
C GLY A 32 4.87 11.66 -11.33
N GLU A 33 5.08 10.38 -11.05
CA GLU A 33 4.10 9.30 -11.20
C GLU A 33 3.27 9.12 -9.92
N ALA A 34 2.63 10.20 -9.46
CA ALA A 34 1.91 10.23 -8.18
C ALA A 34 0.78 9.18 -8.10
N HIS A 35 0.03 9.01 -9.19
CA HIS A 35 -1.04 8.02 -9.25
C HIS A 35 -0.51 6.59 -9.11
N ALA A 36 0.58 6.25 -9.81
CA ALA A 36 1.21 4.94 -9.71
C ALA A 36 1.76 4.69 -8.29
N GLY A 37 2.36 5.72 -7.68
CA GLY A 37 2.82 5.65 -6.30
C GLY A 37 1.69 5.39 -5.30
N GLU A 38 0.56 6.09 -5.44
CA GLU A 38 -0.61 5.88 -4.59
C GLU A 38 -1.24 4.49 -4.79
N LEU A 39 -1.29 4.02 -6.04
CA LEU A 39 -1.80 2.70 -6.37
C LEU A 39 -0.95 1.59 -5.74
N LEU A 40 0.38 1.70 -5.82
CA LEU A 40 1.30 0.75 -5.20
C LEU A 40 1.20 0.76 -3.67
N ALA A 41 1.11 1.95 -3.05
CA ALA A 41 0.94 2.06 -1.60
C ALA A 41 -0.39 1.44 -1.14
N THR A 42 -1.49 1.71 -1.85
CA THR A 42 -2.81 1.15 -1.52
C THR A 42 -2.86 -0.36 -1.73
N TRP A 43 -2.20 -0.86 -2.78
CA TRP A 43 -2.05 -2.30 -3.00
C TRP A 43 -1.30 -2.97 -1.84
N LEU A 44 -0.26 -2.32 -1.30
CA LEU A 44 0.49 -2.85 -0.16
C LEU A 44 -0.39 -3.00 1.09
N ASP A 45 -1.34 -2.09 1.32
CA ASP A 45 -2.29 -2.17 2.43
C ASP A 45 -3.25 -3.36 2.28
N VAL A 46 -3.77 -3.57 1.06
CA VAL A 46 -4.61 -4.74 0.72
C VAL A 46 -3.82 -6.03 0.90
N PHE A 47 -2.61 -6.11 0.33
CA PHE A 47 -1.73 -7.25 0.44
C PHE A 47 -1.43 -7.58 1.91
N SER A 48 -1.07 -6.57 2.71
CA SER A 48 -0.73 -6.77 4.12
C SER A 48 -1.93 -7.30 4.92
N THR A 49 -3.13 -6.79 4.64
CA THR A 49 -4.36 -7.25 5.30
C THR A 49 -4.68 -8.68 4.92
N HIS A 50 -4.73 -9.00 3.63
CA HIS A 50 -5.01 -10.36 3.15
C HIS A 50 -3.97 -11.37 3.64
N TYR A 51 -2.70 -10.99 3.66
CA TYR A 51 -1.63 -11.84 4.16
C TYR A 51 -1.82 -12.15 5.65
N LEU A 52 -2.18 -11.15 6.46
CA LEU A 52 -2.41 -11.36 7.90
C LEU A 52 -3.63 -12.23 8.16
N ASP A 53 -4.71 -12.07 7.40
CA ASP A 53 -5.89 -12.95 7.47
C ASP A 53 -5.52 -14.40 7.13
N ALA A 54 -4.83 -14.59 6.00
CA ALA A 54 -4.38 -15.91 5.56
C ALA A 54 -3.43 -16.57 6.58
N LYS A 55 -2.50 -15.80 7.16
CA LYS A 55 -1.59 -16.27 8.21
C LYS A 55 -2.34 -16.70 9.48
N ARG A 56 -3.53 -16.14 9.74
CA ARG A 56 -4.42 -16.52 10.84
C ARG A 56 -5.40 -17.62 10.46
N HIS A 57 -5.25 -18.23 9.28
CA HIS A 57 -6.17 -19.22 8.72
C HIS A 57 -7.60 -18.69 8.52
N LEU A 58 -7.76 -17.39 8.35
CA LEU A 58 -9.03 -16.75 8.01
C LEU A 58 -9.16 -16.63 6.48
N ARG A 59 -10.41 -16.54 6.00
CA ARG A 59 -10.71 -16.12 4.63
C ARG A 59 -10.33 -14.63 4.50
N PRO A 60 -9.49 -14.22 3.53
CA PRO A 60 -9.19 -12.81 3.32
C PRO A 60 -10.46 -12.02 3.01
N SER A 61 -10.70 -10.94 3.76
CA SER A 61 -11.79 -10.02 3.47
C SER A 61 -11.53 -9.29 2.16
N ARG A 62 -12.49 -9.24 1.23
CA ARG A 62 -12.37 -8.57 -0.08
C ARG A 62 -13.09 -7.23 -0.17
N ASP A 63 -13.50 -6.70 0.97
CA ASP A 63 -14.27 -5.46 1.06
C ASP A 63 -13.80 -4.57 2.21
N THR A 64 -12.50 -4.61 2.49
CA THR A 64 -11.90 -3.68 3.43
C THR A 64 -11.85 -2.27 2.85
N GLU A 65 -11.54 -1.28 3.69
CA GLU A 65 -11.34 0.09 3.21
C GLU A 65 -10.23 0.17 2.16
N ALA A 66 -9.14 -0.59 2.35
CA ALA A 66 -8.05 -0.68 1.39
C ALA A 66 -8.51 -1.27 0.04
N ASP A 67 -9.40 -2.28 0.06
CA ASP A 67 -9.97 -2.85 -1.18
C ASP A 67 -10.83 -1.84 -1.93
N ARG A 68 -11.70 -1.10 -1.22
CA ARG A 68 -12.53 -0.07 -1.83
C ARG A 68 -11.68 1.05 -2.43
N ARG A 69 -10.67 1.52 -1.70
CA ARG A 69 -9.75 2.54 -2.19
C ARG A 69 -8.96 2.05 -3.41
N LEU A 70 -8.46 0.81 -3.39
CA LEU A 70 -7.75 0.23 -4.52
C LEU A 70 -8.65 0.15 -5.76
N ARG A 71 -9.90 -0.31 -5.60
CA ARG A 71 -10.87 -0.34 -6.70
C ARG A 71 -11.15 1.05 -7.26
N SER A 72 -11.29 2.06 -6.39
CA SER A 72 -11.48 3.45 -6.82
C SER A 72 -10.28 3.98 -7.59
N LEU A 73 -9.05 3.66 -7.18
CA LEU A 73 -7.83 4.10 -7.87
C LEU A 73 -7.67 3.41 -9.22
N VAL A 74 -7.95 2.11 -9.30
CA VAL A 74 -7.90 1.36 -10.57
C VAL A 74 -8.94 1.89 -11.58
N GLN A 75 -10.08 2.38 -11.10
CA GLN A 75 -11.13 2.96 -11.94
C GLN A 75 -10.90 4.43 -12.29
N ALA A 76 -10.09 5.15 -11.51
CA ALA A 76 -9.71 6.51 -11.81
C ALA A 76 -8.64 6.50 -12.92
N PRO A 77 -8.86 7.17 -14.07
CA PRO A 77 -7.81 7.29 -15.08
C PRO A 77 -6.62 8.04 -14.48
N ALA A 78 -5.40 7.61 -14.83
CA ALA A 78 -4.20 8.38 -14.53
C ALA A 78 -4.35 9.76 -15.18
N LEU A 79 -4.42 10.82 -14.37
CA LEU A 79 -4.32 12.19 -14.88
C LEU A 79 -2.96 12.32 -15.56
N PRO A 80 -2.89 12.81 -16.81
CA PRO A 80 -1.60 13.04 -17.45
C PRO A 80 -0.80 14.04 -16.62
N ALA A 81 0.50 13.73 -16.45
CA ALA A 81 1.47 14.53 -15.70
C ALA A 81 1.65 15.94 -16.28
#